data_AF-A0A7W7MY59-F1
#
_entry.id   AF-A0A7W7MY59-F1
#
_cell.length_a   1.000
_cell.length_b   1.000
_cell.length_c   1.000
_cell.angle_alpha   90.00
_cell.angle_beta   90.00
_cell.angle_gamma   90.00
#
_symmetry.space_group_name_H-M   'P 1'
#
loop_
_entity.id
_entity.type
_entity.pdbx_description
1 polymer ?
#
loop_
_entity_poly.entity_id
_entity_poly.type
_entity_poly.pdbx_seq_one_letter_code
_entity_poly.pdbx_strand_id
1 'polypeptide(L)' 'MLEFLESSPLVDHHCHGVLDRDPGREAFEASLTEAETPGPPGVSMFDTQVGFALRRWCPPVLDLDAHAEPDALDPHFS' A
#
# COMPACT_ATOMS: atom_id res chain seq x y z
N MET A 1 16.13 24.65 -0.70
CA MET A 1 16.43 23.32 -1.28
C MET A 1 15.24 22.38 -1.13
N LEU A 2 14.70 22.18 0.09
CA LEU A 2 13.53 21.32 0.31
C LEU A 2 12.29 21.78 -0.50
N GLU A 3 11.96 23.09 -0.46
CA GLU A 3 10.85 23.65 -1.25
C GLU A 3 10.97 23.40 -2.77
N PHE A 4 12.20 23.41 -3.29
CA PHE A 4 12.46 23.12 -4.71
C PHE A 4 12.22 21.64 -5.03
N LEU A 5 12.62 20.73 -4.13
CA LEU A 5 12.40 19.30 -4.31
C LEU A 5 10.90 18.95 -4.25
N GLU A 6 10.17 19.52 -3.29
CA GLU A 6 8.74 19.27 -3.09
C GLU A 6 7.88 19.77 -4.27
N SER A 7 8.28 20.88 -4.90
CA SER A 7 7.53 21.47 -6.03
C SER A 7 7.97 20.96 -7.40
N SER A 8 9.01 20.13 -7.47
CA SER A 8 9.50 19.61 -8.74
C SER A 8 8.58 18.49 -9.26
N PRO A 9 8.13 18.56 -10.53
CA PRO A 9 7.37 17.46 -11.11
C PRO A 9 8.25 16.21 -11.22
N LEU A 10 7.66 15.05 -10.90
CA LEU A 10 8.34 13.76 -10.97
C LEU A 10 7.89 12.98 -12.21
N VAL A 11 8.84 12.28 -12.84
CA VAL A 11 8.56 11.26 -13.85
C VAL A 11 8.92 9.91 -13.25
N ASP A 12 7.92 9.07 -13.05
CA ASP A 12 8.14 7.69 -12.63
C ASP A 12 8.57 6.87 -13.85
N HIS A 13 9.87 6.58 -13.94
CA HIS A 13 10.43 5.87 -15.09
C HIS A 13 10.22 4.35 -15.01
N HIS A 14 9.77 3.82 -13.86
CA HIS A 14 9.64 2.39 -13.62
C HIS A 14 8.50 2.11 -12.64
N CYS A 15 7.32 1.90 -13.20
CA CYS A 15 6.11 1.56 -12.47
C CYS A 15 5.45 0.30 -13.05
N HIS A 16 4.46 -0.20 -12.33
CA HIS A 16 3.58 -1.27 -12.78
C HIS A 16 2.21 -0.73 -13.17
N GLY A 17 1.42 -1.56 -13.85
CA GLY A 17 0.02 -1.25 -14.14
C GLY A 17 -0.82 -1.20 -12.86
N VAL A 18 -1.96 -0.53 -12.94
CA VAL A 18 -2.97 -0.48 -11.87
C VAL A 18 -3.98 -1.61 -12.09
N LEU A 19 -4.45 -2.22 -10.99
CA LEU A 19 -5.52 -3.20 -11.02
C LEU A 19 -6.86 -2.48 -11.24
N ASP A 20 -7.66 -2.95 -12.20
CA ASP A 20 -8.98 -2.40 -12.56
C ASP A 20 -10.15 -3.12 -11.87
N ARG A 21 -9.83 -4.06 -10.99
CA ARG A 21 -10.78 -4.91 -10.25
C ARG A 21 -10.25 -5.14 -8.84
N ASP A 22 -11.17 -5.45 -7.94
CA ASP A 22 -10.84 -5.86 -6.58
C ASP A 22 -10.00 -7.16 -6.59
N PRO A 23 -8.75 -7.14 -6.08
CA PRO A 23 -7.92 -8.33 -5.96
C PRO A 23 -8.31 -9.27 -4.81
N GLY A 24 -9.10 -8.81 -3.85
CA GLY A 24 -9.32 -9.47 -2.57
C GLY A 24 -8.14 -9.33 -1.62
N ARG A 25 -8.37 -9.64 -0.33
CA ARG A 25 -7.42 -9.39 0.76
C ARG A 25 -6.05 -10.05 0.56
N GLU A 26 -6.02 -11.33 0.22
CA GLU A 26 -4.77 -12.10 0.09
C GLU A 26 -3.88 -11.57 -1.04
N ALA A 27 -4.46 -11.29 -2.23
CA ALA A 27 -3.69 -10.81 -3.36
C ALA A 27 -3.28 -9.34 -3.20
N PHE A 28 -4.10 -8.53 -2.53
CA PHE A 28 -3.70 -7.17 -2.12
C PHE A 28 -2.48 -7.21 -1.19
N GLU A 29 -2.54 -8.04 -0.15
CA GLU A 29 -1.45 -8.19 0.83
C GLU A 29 -0.18 -8.75 0.18
N ALA A 30 -0.31 -9.69 -0.76
CA ALA A 30 0.81 -10.21 -1.55
C ALA A 30 1.48 -9.13 -2.42
N SER A 31 0.75 -8.09 -2.83
CA SER A 31 1.30 -6.98 -3.62
C SER A 31 2.21 -6.05 -2.81
N LEU A 32 2.30 -6.24 -1.49
CA LEU A 32 3.20 -5.48 -0.60
C LEU A 32 4.61 -6.07 -0.52
N THR A 33 4.92 -7.07 -1.35
CA THR A 33 6.22 -7.73 -1.37
C THR A 33 6.59 -8.26 -2.75
N GLU A 34 7.90 -8.34 -2.99
CA GLU A 34 8.49 -8.99 -4.17
C GLU A 34 8.93 -10.43 -3.87
N ALA A 35 8.64 -10.94 -2.67
CA ALA A 35 9.00 -12.29 -2.27
C ALA A 35 8.20 -13.34 -3.05
N GLU A 36 8.87 -14.37 -3.55
CA GLU A 36 8.24 -15.47 -4.29
C GLU A 36 7.38 -16.38 -3.39
N THR A 37 7.59 -16.32 -2.07
CA THR A 37 6.89 -17.15 -1.08
C THR A 37 6.33 -16.29 0.05
N PRO A 38 5.23 -16.72 0.69
CA PRO A 38 4.65 -16.00 1.83
C PRO A 38 5.64 -15.75 2.97
N GLY A 39 5.37 -14.71 3.75
CA GLY A 39 6.07 -14.46 5.00
C GLY A 39 5.89 -15.58 6.03
N PRO A 40 6.64 -15.56 7.13
CA PRO A 40 6.48 -16.52 8.21
C PRO A 40 5.03 -16.59 8.70
N PRO A 41 4.54 -17.77 9.14
CA PRO A 41 3.18 -17.91 9.64
C PRO A 41 2.85 -16.88 10.74
N GLY A 42 1.71 -16.20 10.59
CA GLY A 42 1.23 -15.18 11.54
C GLY A 42 1.84 -13.79 11.35
N VAL A 43 2.70 -13.58 10.35
CA VAL A 43 3.22 -12.26 9.98
C VAL A 43 2.39 -11.71 8.83
N SER A 44 1.85 -10.49 9.02
CA SER A 44 1.15 -9.78 7.96
C SER A 44 2.11 -8.87 7.17
N MET A 45 1.92 -8.76 5.85
CA MET A 45 2.72 -7.84 5.04
C MET A 45 2.39 -6.38 5.33
N PHE A 46 1.26 -6.11 5.99
CA PHE A 46 0.93 -4.79 6.53
C PHE A 46 1.88 -4.34 7.67
N ASP A 47 2.63 -5.26 8.27
CA ASP A 47 3.63 -4.97 9.31
C ASP A 47 5.05 -4.71 8.75
N THR A 48 5.19 -4.66 7.42
CA THR A 48 6.46 -4.31 6.75
C THR A 48 6.62 -2.81 6.57
N GLN A 49 7.80 -2.34 6.14
CA GLN A 49 8.01 -0.92 5.82
C GLN A 49 7.06 -0.42 4.72
N VAL A 50 6.77 -1.26 3.71
CA VAL A 50 5.78 -0.95 2.66
C VAL A 50 4.38 -0.89 3.26
N GLY A 51 4.03 -1.84 4.12
CA GLY A 51 2.76 -1.85 4.85
C GLY A 51 2.55 -0.58 5.71
N PHE A 52 3.58 -0.14 6.45
CA PHE A 52 3.53 1.10 7.21
C PHE A 52 3.40 2.35 6.34
N ALA A 53 4.08 2.39 5.19
CA ALA A 53 3.94 3.49 4.24
C ALA A 53 2.53 3.55 3.65
N LEU A 54 1.99 2.40 3.24
CA LEU A 54 0.62 2.28 2.74
C LEU A 54 -0.39 2.74 3.79
N ARG A 55 -0.30 2.22 5.02
CA ARG A 55 -1.18 2.61 6.14
C ARG A 55 -1.06 4.08 6.51
N ARG A 56 0.07 4.73 6.24
CA ARG A 56 0.27 6.17 6.50
C ARG A 56 -0.33 7.05 5.40
N TRP A 57 -0.09 6.71 4.14
CA TRP A 57 -0.32 7.62 3.01
C TRP A 57 -1.60 7.34 2.23
N CYS A 58 -2.04 6.09 2.13
CA CYS A 58 -3.21 5.71 1.33
C CYS A 58 -4.55 6.00 2.03
N PRO A 59 -4.80 5.60 3.29
CA PRO A 59 -6.12 5.82 3.91
C PRO A 59 -6.59 7.28 3.93
N PRO A 60 -5.74 8.30 4.15
CA PRO A 60 -6.17 9.70 4.05
C PRO A 60 -6.69 10.13 2.67
N VAL A 61 -6.27 9.44 1.59
CA VAL A 61 -6.80 9.68 0.23
C VAL A 61 -8.21 9.11 0.08
N LEU A 62 -8.61 8.18 0.95
CA LEU A 62 -9.92 7.54 1.03
C LEU A 62 -10.80 8.12 2.15
N ASP A 63 -10.45 9.28 2.71
CA ASP A 63 -11.12 9.90 3.85
C ASP A 63 -11.10 9.05 5.15
N LEU A 64 -10.09 8.19 5.30
CA LEU A 64 -9.83 7.40 6.50
C LEU A 64 -8.69 7.99 7.34
N ASP A 65 -8.66 7.66 8.64
CA ASP A 65 -7.55 8.05 9.51
C ASP A 65 -6.22 7.43 9.06
N ALA A 66 -5.13 8.20 9.18
CA ALA A 66 -3.80 7.64 8.99
C ALA A 66 -3.57 6.49 9.98
N HIS A 67 -3.02 5.39 9.48
CA HIS A 67 -2.85 4.12 10.18
C HIS A 67 -4.13 3.34 10.47
N ALA A 68 -5.24 3.64 9.76
CA ALA A 68 -6.42 2.77 9.73
C ALA A 68 -6.04 1.29 9.59
N GLU A 69 -6.84 0.42 10.21
CA GLU A 69 -6.64 -1.02 10.13
C GLU A 69 -6.78 -1.50 8.68
N PRO A 70 -6.02 -2.53 8.26
CA PRO A 70 -6.02 -2.99 6.87
C PRO A 70 -7.41 -3.28 6.31
N ASP A 71 -8.29 -3.86 7.13
CA ASP A 71 -9.65 -4.24 6.74
C ASP A 71 -10.55 -3.02 6.42
N ALA A 72 -10.15 -1.81 6.79
CA ALA A 72 -10.86 -0.58 6.43
C ALA A 72 -10.47 -0.03 5.05
N LEU A 73 -9.33 -0.46 4.49
CA LEU A 73 -8.82 0.04 3.21
C LEU A 73 -9.62 -0.45 2.01
N ASP A 74 -10.26 -1.60 2.17
CA ASP A 74 -11.22 -2.13 1.20
C ASP A 74 -12.41 -2.73 1.97
N PRO A 75 -13.63 -2.18 1.83
CA PRO A 75 -14.81 -2.72 2.49
C PRO A 75 -15.17 -4.14 2.02
N HIS A 76 -14.58 -4.63 0.92
CA HIS A 76 -14.76 -5.98 0.40
C HIS A 76 -13.78 -7.01 1.00
N PHE A 77 -12.86 -6.59 1.88
CA PHE A 77 -12.03 -7.54 2.63
C PHE A 77 -12.83 -8.38 3.66
N SER A 78 -14.07 -7.98 3.99
CA SER A 78 -14.97 -8.64 4.94
C SER A 78 -15.87 -9.71 4.32
#